data_AF-A0A9E1DRV2-F1
#
_entry.id   AF-A0A9E1DRV2-F1
#
_cell.length_a   1.000
_cell.length_b   1.000
_cell.length_c   1.000
_cell.angle_alpha   90.00
_cell.angle_beta   90.00
_cell.angle_gamma   90.00
#
_symmetry.space_group_name_H-M   'P 1'
#
loop_
_entity.id
_entity.type
_entity.pdbx_description
1 polymer ?
#
loop_
_entity_poly.entity_id
_entity_poly.type
_entity_poly.pdbx_seq_one_letter_code
_entity_poly.pdbx_strand_id
1 'polypeptide(L)'
;MKPIIHTKKQLALLGLVALSLVLVPELAHAGLDDSLRNIQHRLTDVILPILAVIGMAIAAISFFTGHPNAKTHVTYAVLGCVFGFGAQAIVNFIAQAVH
;
A
#
# COMPACT_ATOMS: atom_id res chain seq x y z
N MET A 1 7.40 49.61 35.56
CA MET A 1 7.80 49.49 34.12
C MET A 1 8.50 48.15 33.90
N LYS A 2 7.76 47.02 33.97
CA LYS A 2 8.34 45.65 33.88
C LYS A 2 7.42 44.56 33.24
N PRO A 3 6.50 44.84 32.29
CA PRO A 3 5.79 43.75 31.59
C PRO A 3 6.40 43.36 30.22
N ILE A 4 7.20 44.24 29.58
CA ILE A 4 7.62 44.05 28.17
C ILE A 4 8.64 42.91 27.97
N ILE A 5 9.41 42.55 28.99
CA ILE A 5 10.49 41.55 28.87
C ILE A 5 9.94 40.12 28.80
N HIS A 6 8.81 39.82 29.47
CA HIS A 6 8.21 38.48 29.45
C HIS A 6 7.61 38.13 28.08
N THR A 7 6.91 39.07 27.44
CA THR A 7 6.34 38.87 26.09
C THR A 7 7.41 38.57 25.05
N LYS A 8 8.56 39.26 25.07
CA LYS A 8 9.66 39.00 24.12
C LYS A 8 10.29 37.62 24.31
N LYS A 9 10.43 37.14 25.55
CA LYS A 9 10.90 35.77 25.84
C LYS A 9 9.91 34.70 25.40
N GLN A 10 8.60 34.94 25.61
CA GLN A 10 7.53 34.05 25.15
C GLN A 10 7.48 34.00 23.61
N LEU A 11 7.66 35.13 22.94
CA LEU A 11 7.72 35.20 21.48
C LEU A 11 8.97 34.52 20.90
N ALA A 12 10.11 34.66 21.58
CA ALA A 12 11.35 33.96 21.22
C ALA A 12 11.23 32.44 21.43
N LEU A 13 10.60 31.99 22.52
CA LEU A 13 10.31 30.57 22.78
C LEU A 13 9.36 29.99 21.74
N LEU A 14 8.28 30.71 21.38
CA LEU A 14 7.37 30.31 20.30
C LEU A 14 8.09 30.22 18.95
N GLY A 15 8.97 31.17 18.64
CA GLY A 15 9.80 31.14 17.44
C GLY A 15 10.77 29.95 17.40
N LEU A 16 11.36 29.59 18.54
CA LEU A 16 12.27 28.44 18.66
C LEU A 16 11.55 27.10 18.49
N VAL A 17 10.33 26.98 19.03
CA VAL A 17 9.47 25.80 18.83
C VAL A 17 9.02 25.69 17.38
N ALA A 18 8.59 26.79 16.75
CA ALA A 18 8.23 26.81 15.34
C ALA A 18 9.41 26.45 14.43
N LEU A 19 10.62 26.92 14.76
CA LEU A 19 11.85 26.57 14.03
C LEU A 19 12.21 25.09 14.20
N SER A 20 12.03 24.52 15.40
CA SER A 20 12.25 23.09 15.64
C SER A 20 11.27 22.18 14.88
N LEU A 21 10.03 22.65 14.64
CA LEU A 21 9.04 21.95 13.81
C LEU A 21 9.38 21.99 12.31
N VAL A 22 10.16 22.99 11.86
CA VAL A 22 10.59 23.12 10.46
C VAL A 22 11.93 22.39 10.20
N LEU A 23 12.81 22.31 11.20
CA LEU A 23 14.13 21.67 11.09
C LEU A 23 14.11 20.15 11.33
N VAL A 24 13.00 19.58 11.80
CA VAL A 24 12.80 18.12 11.92
C VAL A 24 11.87 17.65 10.80
N PRO A 25 12.38 17.47 9.57
CA PRO A 25 11.60 16.89 8.48
C PRO A 25 11.23 15.43 8.77
N GLU A 26 11.79 14.79 9.81
CA GLU A 26 11.36 13.46 10.24
C GLU A 26 9.91 13.39 10.69
N LEU A 27 9.27 14.49 11.11
CA LEU A 27 7.81 14.49 11.37
C LEU A 27 6.99 14.60 10.08
N ALA A 28 7.60 15.07 8.99
CA ALA A 28 7.06 14.94 7.65
C ALA A 28 7.48 13.56 7.10
N HIS A 29 6.83 12.51 7.60
CA HIS A 29 6.85 11.13 7.07
C HIS A 29 6.32 11.01 5.63
N ALA A 30 6.46 12.06 4.81
CA ALA A 30 6.22 12.03 3.37
C ALA A 30 7.44 11.44 2.65
N GLY A 31 7.87 10.26 3.09
CA GLY A 31 8.94 9.50 2.46
C GLY A 31 8.46 8.87 1.16
N LEU A 32 9.31 8.88 0.13
CA LEU A 32 9.06 8.13 -1.10
C LEU A 32 8.87 6.63 -0.79
N ASP A 33 9.58 6.11 0.22
CA ASP A 33 9.41 4.74 0.72
C ASP A 33 8.00 4.44 1.23
N ASP A 34 7.39 5.33 2.03
CA ASP A 34 5.99 5.18 2.46
C ASP A 34 5.03 5.24 1.28
N SER A 35 5.31 6.11 0.30
CA SER A 35 4.50 6.21 -0.93
C SER A 35 4.59 4.94 -1.79
N LEU A 36 5.80 4.41 -2.00
CA LEU A 36 6.05 3.18 -2.75
C LEU A 36 5.44 1.97 -2.04
N ARG A 37 5.60 1.88 -0.72
CA ARG A 37 5.06 0.80 0.10
C ARG A 37 3.53 0.85 0.19
N ASN A 38 2.94 2.05 0.24
CA ASN A 38 1.50 2.25 0.17
C ASN A 38 0.95 1.91 -1.23
N ILE A 39 1.65 2.25 -2.32
CA ILE A 39 1.26 1.84 -3.67
C ILE A 39 1.32 0.32 -3.81
N GLN A 40 2.38 -0.33 -3.30
CA GLN A 40 2.50 -1.78 -3.27
C GLN A 40 1.31 -2.41 -2.52
N HIS A 41 0.97 -1.90 -1.33
CA HIS A 41 -0.19 -2.34 -0.57
C HIS A 41 -1.51 -2.16 -1.31
N ARG A 42 -1.74 -1.01 -1.94
CA ARG A 42 -2.96 -0.75 -2.73
C ARG A 42 -3.09 -1.71 -3.92
N LEU A 43 -1.98 -2.02 -4.59
CA LEU A 43 -1.96 -2.93 -5.72
C LEU A 43 -2.29 -4.37 -5.30
N THR A 44 -1.82 -4.78 -4.13
CA THR A 44 -1.94 -6.17 -3.67
C THR A 44 -3.18 -6.43 -2.83
N ASP A 45 -3.62 -5.47 -2.02
CA ASP A 45 -4.79 -5.61 -1.16
C ASP A 45 -6.10 -5.25 -1.85
N VAL A 46 -6.05 -4.53 -2.98
CA VAL A 46 -7.27 -4.04 -3.65
C VAL A 46 -7.31 -4.44 -5.12
N ILE A 47 -6.27 -4.13 -5.90
CA ILE A 47 -6.33 -4.28 -7.36
C ILE A 47 -6.23 -5.75 -7.78
N LEU A 48 -5.27 -6.50 -7.22
CA LEU A 48 -5.10 -7.93 -7.49
C LEU A 48 -6.36 -8.75 -7.14
N PRO A 49 -7.00 -8.54 -5.96
CA PRO A 49 -8.26 -9.19 -5.62
C PRO A 49 -9.40 -8.89 -6.57
N ILE A 50 -9.56 -7.64 -7.01
CA ILE A 50 -10.63 -7.27 -7.94
C ILE A 50 -10.43 -7.97 -9.30
N LEU A 51 -9.20 -8.01 -9.82
CA LEU A 51 -8.89 -8.74 -11.06
C LEU A 51 -9.16 -10.26 -10.92
N ALA A 52 -8.80 -10.85 -9.78
CA ALA A 52 -9.07 -12.25 -9.49
C ALA A 52 -10.59 -12.56 -9.46
N VAL A 53 -11.38 -11.70 -8.81
CA VAL A 53 -12.84 -11.83 -8.75
C VAL A 53 -13.47 -11.73 -10.15
N ILE A 54 -12.99 -10.82 -11.00
CA ILE A 54 -13.47 -10.70 -12.39
C ILE A 54 -13.17 -11.98 -13.18
N GLY A 55 -11.93 -12.49 -13.09
CA GLY A 55 -11.53 -13.73 -13.77
C GLY A 55 -12.35 -14.95 -13.30
N MET A 56 -12.60 -15.05 -12.00
CA MET A 56 -13.44 -16.08 -11.42
C MET A 56 -14.91 -15.95 -11.83
N ALA A 57 -15.45 -14.73 -11.92
CA ALA A 57 -16.81 -14.49 -12.37
C ALA A 57 -17.03 -14.92 -13.83
N ILE A 58 -16.07 -14.62 -14.71
CA ILE A 58 -16.12 -15.04 -16.13
C ILE A 58 -16.05 -16.57 -16.23
N ALA A 59 -15.18 -17.22 -15.47
CA ALA A 59 -15.09 -18.67 -15.43
C ALA A 59 -16.36 -19.33 -14.87
N ALA A 60 -16.96 -18.74 -13.83
CA ALA A 60 -18.22 -19.18 -13.27
C ALA A 60 -19.38 -19.08 -14.27
N ILE A 61 -19.48 -17.97 -15.02
CA ILE A 61 -20.47 -17.82 -16.09
C ILE A 61 -20.25 -18.85 -17.20
N SER A 62 -19.00 -19.09 -17.60
CA SER A 62 -18.66 -20.14 -18.57
C SER A 62 -19.05 -21.54 -18.09
N PHE A 63 -19.02 -21.77 -16.77
CA PHE A 63 -19.45 -23.03 -16.14
C PHE A 63 -20.97 -23.18 -16.11
N PHE A 64 -21.70 -22.14 -15.73
CA PHE A 64 -23.17 -22.19 -15.71
C PHE A 64 -23.80 -22.24 -17.10
N THR A 65 -23.15 -21.67 -18.12
CA THR A 65 -23.63 -21.74 -19.52
C THR A 65 -23.37 -23.09 -20.20
N GLY A 66 -22.73 -24.04 -19.53
CA GLY A 66 -22.61 -25.42 -20.00
C GLY A 66 -21.60 -25.62 -21.14
N HIS A 67 -20.63 -24.71 -21.30
CA HIS A 67 -19.60 -24.83 -22.34
C HIS A 67 -18.81 -26.15 -22.16
N PRO A 68 -18.53 -26.93 -23.23
CA PRO A 68 -17.85 -28.23 -23.12
C PRO A 68 -16.46 -28.15 -22.46
N ASN A 69 -15.81 -26.99 -22.56
CA ASN A 69 -14.51 -26.68 -21.95
C ASN A 69 -14.61 -25.87 -20.65
N ALA A 70 -15.79 -25.75 -20.03
CA ALA A 70 -15.94 -24.87 -18.87
C ALA A 70 -15.06 -25.26 -17.67
N LYS A 71 -14.77 -26.55 -17.51
CA LYS A 71 -13.86 -27.01 -16.47
C LYS A 71 -12.46 -26.44 -16.65
N THR A 72 -11.97 -26.30 -17.89
CA THR A 72 -10.64 -25.75 -18.15
C THR A 72 -10.62 -24.24 -17.90
N HIS A 73 -11.68 -23.51 -18.23
CA HIS A 73 -11.81 -22.08 -17.89
C HIS A 73 -11.76 -21.84 -16.38
N VAL A 74 -12.46 -22.67 -15.59
CA VAL A 74 -12.39 -22.63 -14.12
C VAL A 74 -11.00 -22.99 -13.63
N THR A 75 -10.37 -24.04 -14.16
CA THR A 75 -9.01 -24.41 -13.78
C THR A 75 -8.01 -23.30 -14.07
N TYR A 76 -8.05 -22.67 -15.24
CA TYR A 76 -7.16 -21.56 -15.57
C TYR A 76 -7.38 -20.34 -14.67
N ALA A 77 -8.64 -20.02 -14.32
CA ALA A 77 -8.95 -18.94 -13.39
C ALA A 77 -8.43 -19.20 -11.97
N VAL A 78 -8.58 -20.44 -11.47
CA VAL A 78 -8.06 -20.85 -10.17
C VAL A 78 -6.53 -20.84 -10.16
N LEU A 79 -5.88 -21.41 -11.18
CA LEU A 79 -4.43 -21.38 -11.30
C LEU A 79 -3.91 -19.93 -11.37
N GLY A 80 -4.56 -19.07 -12.14
CA GLY A 80 -4.25 -17.64 -12.21
C GLY A 80 -4.35 -16.95 -10.85
N CYS A 81 -5.37 -17.25 -10.05
CA CYS A 81 -5.49 -16.73 -8.67
C CYS A 81 -4.37 -17.24 -7.77
N VAL A 82 -4.05 -18.54 -7.83
CA VAL A 82 -2.97 -19.14 -7.02
C VAL A 82 -1.63 -18.48 -7.33
N PHE A 83 -1.31 -18.28 -8.61
CA PHE A 83 -0.08 -17.60 -9.00
C PHE A 83 -0.11 -16.10 -8.69
N GLY A 84 -1.25 -15.42 -8.90
CA GLY A 84 -1.40 -14.00 -8.61
C GLY A 84 -1.21 -13.66 -7.13
N PHE A 85 -1.93 -14.34 -6.24
CA PHE A 85 -1.79 -14.13 -4.80
C PHE A 85 -0.51 -14.78 -4.24
N GLY A 86 -0.05 -15.88 -4.83
CA GLY A 86 1.17 -16.57 -4.40
C GLY A 86 2.47 -15.84 -4.78
N ALA A 87 2.47 -15.04 -5.84
CA ALA A 87 3.65 -14.31 -6.31
C ALA A 87 4.23 -13.37 -5.25
N GLN A 88 3.37 -12.78 -4.41
CA GLN A 88 3.79 -11.86 -3.36
C GLN A 88 4.62 -12.56 -2.26
N ALA A 89 4.28 -13.82 -1.93
CA ALA A 89 5.07 -14.63 -1.02
C ALA A 89 6.45 -14.98 -1.59
N ILE A 90 6.54 -15.22 -2.91
CA ILE A 90 7.80 -15.50 -3.61
C ILE A 90 8.70 -14.25 -3.62
N VAL A 91 8.16 -13.08 -3.96
CA VAL A 91 8.92 -11.82 -3.95
C VAL A 91 9.43 -11.52 -2.54
N ASN A 92 8.60 -11.75 -1.51
CA ASN A 92 9.01 -11.58 -0.12
C ASN A 92 10.10 -12.58 0.30
N PHE A 93 10.02 -13.83 -0.14
CA PHE A 93 11.06 -14.84 0.11
C PHE A 93 12.40 -14.42 -0.52
N ILE A 94 12.38 -13.92 -1.76
CA ILE A 94 13.58 -13.42 -2.43
C ILE A 94 14.13 -12.20 -1.68
N ALA A 95 13.28 -11.21 -1.35
CA ALA A 95 13.72 -10.00 -0.64
C ALA A 95 14.36 -10.31 0.73
N GLN A 96 13.90 -11.35 1.43
CA GLN A 96 14.50 -11.82 2.69
C GLN A 96 15.82 -12.57 2.49
N ALA A 97 16.02 -13.21 1.33
CA ALA A 97 17.25 -13.96 1.06
C ALA A 97 18.42 -13.09 0.59
N VAL A 98 18.16 -11.87 0.12
CA VAL A 98 19.20 -10.92 -0.35
C VAL A 98 19.62 -9.91 0.74
N HIS A 99 18.93 -9.89 1.88
CA HIS A 99 19.33 -9.15 3.09
C HIS A 99 20.10 -10.04 4.05
#